data_AF-A0A947F9J3-F1
#
_entry.id   AF-A0A947F9J3-F1
#
_cell.length_a   1.000
_cell.length_b   1.000
_cell.length_c   1.000
_cell.angle_alpha   90.00
_cell.angle_beta   90.00
_cell.angle_gamma   90.00
#
_symmetry.space_group_name_H-M   'P 1'
#
loop_
_entity.id
_entity.type
_entity.pdbx_description
1 polymer ?
#
loop_
_entity_poly.entity_id
_entity_poly.type
_entity_poly.pdbx_seq_one_letter_code
_entity_poly.pdbx_strand_id
1 'polypeptide(L)'
;MNETILNIYLVINNGLVEEFRAIGYEKEGGDDRKIEFLKSRAKEDFEKAYRFDAPKDKKGKFMTYNRFYKFEKRGMHFQLFEEIFSNFNVAENPLICVTPVVDGEIYST
;
A
#
# COMPACT_ATOMS: atom_id res chain seq x y z
N MET A 1 0.08 -18.48 14.70
CA MET A 1 0.76 -17.22 15.05
C MET A 1 0.09 -16.14 14.25
N ASN A 2 -0.58 -15.23 14.95
CA ASN A 2 -1.14 -14.03 14.35
C ASN A 2 0.00 -13.16 13.83
N GLU A 3 -0.16 -12.65 12.63
CA GLU A 3 0.70 -11.62 12.07
C GLU A 3 -0.15 -10.46 11.56
N THR A 4 0.45 -9.28 11.50
CA THR A 4 -0.17 -8.10 10.92
C THR A 4 0.00 -8.13 9.40
N ILE A 5 -1.11 -8.20 8.68
CA ILE A 5 -1.17 -8.15 7.21
C ILE A 5 -1.82 -6.84 6.76
N LEU A 6 -1.40 -6.29 5.62
CA LEU A 6 -1.84 -4.96 5.18
C LEU A 6 -2.50 -4.97 3.81
N ASN A 7 -3.58 -4.22 3.69
CA ASN A 7 -4.04 -3.67 2.41
C ASN A 7 -3.43 -2.27 2.27
N ILE A 8 -2.66 -2.05 1.20
CA ILE A 8 -2.05 -0.76 0.89
C ILE A 8 -2.62 -0.26 -0.44
N TYR A 9 -2.96 1.02 -0.49
CA TYR A 9 -3.50 1.68 -1.67
C TYR A 9 -2.51 2.69 -2.19
N LEU A 10 -2.18 2.57 -3.48
CA LEU A 10 -1.36 3.52 -4.19
C LEU A 10 -2.29 4.48 -4.94
N VAL A 11 -2.49 5.69 -4.42
CA VAL A 11 -3.40 6.66 -5.04
C VAL A 11 -2.64 7.49 -6.06
N ILE A 12 -3.07 7.36 -7.30
CA ILE A 12 -2.46 7.95 -8.48
C ILE A 12 -3.49 8.88 -9.11
N ASN A 13 -3.21 10.18 -9.09
CA ASN A 13 -4.04 11.17 -9.76
C ASN A 13 -3.23 11.85 -10.85
N ASN A 14 -3.77 11.91 -12.08
CA ASN A 14 -3.08 12.48 -13.25
C ASN A 14 -1.65 11.94 -13.44
N GLY A 15 -1.44 10.64 -13.15
CA GLY A 15 -0.15 9.95 -13.28
C GLY A 15 0.88 10.28 -12.17
N LEU A 16 0.49 11.01 -11.13
CA LEU A 16 1.29 11.33 -9.95
C LEU A 16 0.83 10.52 -8.75
N VAL A 17 1.78 9.98 -7.98
CA VAL A 17 1.51 9.32 -6.70
C VAL A 17 1.33 10.41 -5.64
N GLU A 18 0.08 10.67 -5.25
CA GLU A 18 -0.27 11.79 -4.37
C GLU A 18 -0.41 11.38 -2.91
N GLU A 19 -0.85 10.15 -2.65
CA GLU A 19 -0.99 9.62 -1.31
C GLU A 19 -0.89 8.10 -1.31
N PHE A 20 -0.67 7.56 -0.13
CA PHE A 20 -0.92 6.16 0.15
C PHE A 20 -2.07 6.05 1.15
N ARG A 21 -2.75 4.92 1.12
CA ARG A 21 -3.60 4.54 2.25
C ARG A 21 -3.25 3.15 2.70
N ALA A 22 -3.49 2.84 3.96
CA ALA A 22 -3.36 1.46 4.41
C ALA A 22 -4.32 1.11 5.54
N ILE A 23 -4.66 -0.17 5.62
CA ILE A 23 -5.39 -0.77 6.73
C ILE A 23 -4.74 -2.11 7.07
N GLY A 24 -4.66 -2.40 8.37
CA GLY A 24 -4.02 -3.60 8.89
C GLY A 24 -4.99 -4.53 9.60
N TYR A 25 -4.69 -5.82 9.55
CA TYR A 25 -5.42 -6.88 10.22
C TYR A 25 -4.46 -7.84 10.91
N GLU A 26 -4.81 -8.29 12.11
CA GLU A 26 -4.18 -9.47 12.68
C GLU A 26 -4.86 -10.73 12.13
N LYS A 27 -4.08 -11.61 11.51
CA LYS A 27 -4.61 -12.81 10.87
C LYS A 27 -3.72 -14.02 11.09
N GLU A 28 -4.36 -15.15 11.30
CA GLU A 28 -3.75 -16.48 11.31
C GLU A 28 -4.04 -17.26 10.03
N GLY A 29 -3.20 -18.25 9.74
CA GLY A 29 -3.33 -19.13 8.57
C GLY A 29 -2.16 -19.03 7.59
N GLY A 30 -2.26 -19.75 6.48
CA GLY A 30 -1.27 -19.68 5.40
C GLY A 30 -1.42 -18.40 4.58
N ASP A 31 -0.32 -18.01 3.93
CA ASP A 31 -0.20 -16.76 3.17
C ASP A 31 -1.27 -16.66 2.07
N ASP A 32 -1.56 -17.76 1.37
CA ASP A 32 -2.60 -17.79 0.33
C ASP A 32 -3.96 -17.31 0.86
N ARG A 33 -4.39 -17.82 2.03
CA ARG A 33 -5.68 -17.44 2.65
C ARG A 33 -5.68 -15.99 3.14
N LYS A 34 -4.53 -15.50 3.61
CA LYS A 34 -4.37 -14.12 4.06
C LYS A 34 -4.41 -13.16 2.88
N ILE A 35 -3.76 -13.51 1.76
CA ILE A 35 -3.84 -12.76 0.50
C ILE A 35 -5.25 -12.76 -0.06
N GLU A 36 -5.94 -13.91 -0.11
CA GLU A 36 -7.34 -13.98 -0.55
C GLU A 36 -8.24 -13.08 0.32
N PHE A 37 -8.02 -13.09 1.64
CA PHE A 37 -8.75 -12.21 2.55
C PHE A 37 -8.50 -10.73 2.22
N LEU A 38 -7.25 -10.31 2.05
CA LEU A 38 -6.90 -8.93 1.70
C LEU A 38 -7.56 -8.51 0.37
N LYS A 39 -7.46 -9.34 -0.66
CA LYS A 39 -8.09 -9.09 -1.97
C LYS A 39 -9.61 -8.96 -1.87
N SER A 40 -10.26 -9.84 -1.12
CA SER A 40 -11.72 -9.81 -0.94
C SER A 40 -12.23 -8.53 -0.27
N ARG A 41 -11.37 -7.84 0.48
CA ARG A 41 -11.69 -6.61 1.22
C ARG A 41 -11.24 -5.33 0.53
N ALA A 42 -10.37 -5.41 -0.47
CA ALA A 42 -9.68 -4.27 -1.08
C ALA A 42 -10.61 -3.12 -1.52
N LYS A 43 -11.83 -3.40 -2.00
CA LYS A 43 -12.78 -2.33 -2.37
C LYS A 43 -13.38 -1.62 -1.15
N GLU A 44 -13.83 -2.39 -0.16
CA GLU A 44 -14.51 -1.87 1.04
C GLU A 44 -13.54 -1.16 1.99
N ASP A 45 -12.28 -1.61 1.98
CA ASP A 45 -11.25 -1.13 2.89
C ASP A 45 -10.71 0.25 2.51
N PHE A 46 -10.76 0.63 1.23
CA PHE A 46 -10.19 1.90 0.76
C PHE A 46 -10.78 3.13 1.47
N GLU A 47 -12.08 3.11 1.76
CA GLU A 47 -12.77 4.20 2.46
C GLU A 47 -12.40 4.29 3.94
N LYS A 48 -11.97 3.17 4.54
CA LYS A 48 -11.61 3.06 5.95
C LYS A 48 -10.10 3.16 6.19
N ALA A 49 -9.32 3.06 5.13
CA ALA A 49 -7.87 3.02 5.19
C ALA A 49 -7.31 4.36 5.69
N TYR A 50 -6.32 4.27 6.58
CA TYR A 50 -5.62 5.43 7.10
C TYR A 50 -4.79 6.06 5.99
N ARG A 51 -4.78 7.40 5.92
CA ARG A 51 -4.10 8.17 4.89
C ARG A 51 -2.66 8.50 5.31
N PHE A 52 -1.72 8.27 4.39
CA PHE A 52 -0.32 8.63 4.52
C PHE A 52 0.08 9.55 3.36
N ASP A 53 0.92 10.55 3.65
CA ASP A 53 1.40 11.47 2.62
C ASP A 53 2.42 10.77 1.71
N ALA A 54 2.29 10.96 0.40
CA ALA A 54 3.30 10.44 -0.52
C ALA A 54 4.61 11.26 -0.43
N PRO A 55 5.78 10.62 -0.58
CA PRO A 55 7.06 11.31 -0.56
C PRO A 55 7.16 12.31 -1.71
N LYS A 56 7.50 13.55 -1.35
CA LYS A 56 7.70 14.65 -2.28
C LYS A 56 9.20 14.89 -2.52
N ASP A 57 9.55 15.41 -3.69
CA ASP A 57 10.91 15.84 -3.94
C ASP A 57 11.29 17.12 -3.16
N LYS A 58 12.55 17.57 -3.29
CA LYS A 58 13.04 18.81 -2.64
C LYS A 58 12.27 20.07 -3.01
N LYS A 59 11.45 20.04 -4.08
CA LYS A 59 10.60 21.14 -4.54
C LYS A 59 9.13 20.93 -4.16
N GLY A 60 8.83 19.93 -3.34
CA GLY A 60 7.46 19.61 -2.93
C GLY A 60 6.62 18.90 -4.00
N LYS A 61 7.23 18.40 -5.08
CA LYS A 61 6.50 17.71 -6.16
C LYS A 61 6.34 16.23 -5.89
N PHE A 62 5.15 15.72 -6.16
CA PHE A 62 4.86 14.29 -6.17
C PHE A 62 5.63 13.55 -7.25
N MET A 63 5.92 12.28 -7.00
CA MET A 63 6.58 11.42 -7.97
C MET A 63 5.59 10.91 -9.02
N THR A 64 6.07 10.71 -10.24
CA THR A 64 5.27 10.03 -11.27
C THR A 64 5.17 8.54 -10.97
N TYR A 65 4.05 7.90 -11.35
CA TYR A 65 3.89 6.45 -11.22
C TYR A 65 5.01 5.67 -11.92
N ASN A 66 5.44 6.12 -13.11
CA ASN A 66 6.57 5.52 -13.82
C ASN A 66 7.88 5.53 -13.01
N ARG A 67 8.09 6.56 -12.19
CA ARG A 67 9.26 6.63 -11.30
C ARG A 67 9.07 5.72 -10.09
N PHE A 68 7.87 5.71 -9.50
CA PHE A 68 7.49 4.78 -8.43
C PHE A 68 7.74 3.32 -8.84
N TYR A 69 7.20 2.90 -9.99
CA TYR A 69 7.38 1.55 -10.53
C TYR A 69 8.85 1.17 -10.75
N LYS A 70 9.72 2.11 -11.13
CA LYS A 70 11.16 1.88 -11.25
C LYS A 70 11.84 1.65 -9.90
N PHE A 71 11.38 2.30 -8.84
CA PHE A 71 11.85 2.07 -7.47
C PHE A 71 11.35 0.73 -6.93
N GLU A 72 10.08 0.45 -7.18
CA GLU A 72 9.43 -0.82 -6.86
C GLU A 72 10.22 -2.01 -7.42
N LYS A 73 10.51 -1.99 -8.73
CA LYS A 73 11.34 -3.01 -9.41
C LYS A 73 12.75 -3.17 -8.85
N ARG A 74 13.27 -2.19 -8.12
CA ARG A 74 14.60 -2.23 -7.49
C ARG A 74 14.53 -2.74 -6.04
N GLY A 75 13.37 -3.20 -5.58
CA GLY A 75 13.19 -3.69 -4.22
C GLY A 75 13.05 -2.57 -3.18
N MET A 76 12.81 -1.32 -3.60
CA MET A 76 12.74 -0.17 -2.67
C MET A 76 11.37 0.00 -2.01
N HIS A 77 10.52 -1.04 -2.03
CA HIS A 77 9.21 -1.04 -1.39
C HIS A 77 9.26 -0.64 0.08
N PHE A 78 10.28 -1.13 0.80
CA PHE A 78 10.43 -0.86 2.22
C PHE A 78 10.61 0.63 2.52
N GLN A 79 11.36 1.35 1.67
CA GLN A 79 11.55 2.80 1.81
C GLN A 79 10.31 3.59 1.37
N LEU A 80 9.54 3.07 0.41
CA LEU A 80 8.32 3.72 -0.07
C LEU A 80 7.18 3.62 0.96
N PHE A 81 7.17 2.56 1.78
CA PHE A 81 6.11 2.27 2.74
C PHE A 81 6.59 2.27 4.20
N GLU A 82 7.78 2.80 4.49
CA GLU A 82 8.40 2.78 5.82
C GLU A 82 7.47 3.36 6.89
N GLU A 83 6.83 4.50 6.59
CA GLU A 83 5.89 5.15 7.49
C GLU A 83 4.66 4.26 7.78
N ILE A 84 4.16 3.57 6.76
CA ILE A 84 3.04 2.63 6.88
C ILE A 84 3.44 1.46 7.77
N PHE A 85 4.58 0.81 7.48
CA PHE A 85 5.06 -0.34 8.22
C PHE A 85 5.32 0.00 9.69
N SER A 86 5.89 1.18 9.95
CA SER A 86 6.10 1.68 11.31
C SER A 86 4.79 1.93 12.04
N ASN A 87 3.78 2.48 11.36
CA ASN A 87 2.47 2.78 11.95
C ASN A 87 1.70 1.51 12.36
N PHE A 88 1.80 0.44 11.56
CA PHE A 88 1.11 -0.83 11.82
C PHE A 88 1.95 -1.86 12.59
N ASN A 89 3.19 -1.52 12.97
CA ASN A 89 4.11 -2.39 13.70
C ASN A 89 4.22 -3.80 13.07
N VAL A 90 4.43 -3.83 11.76
CA VAL A 90 4.48 -5.09 11.00
C VAL A 90 5.82 -5.82 11.18
N ALA A 91 5.84 -7.12 10.88
CA ALA A 91 7.06 -7.91 10.86
C ALA A 91 8.03 -7.48 9.75
N GLU A 92 9.28 -7.93 9.79
CA GLU A 92 10.34 -7.57 8.82
C GLU A 92 9.96 -7.89 7.36
N ASN A 93 9.22 -8.98 7.14
CA ASN A 93 8.68 -9.37 5.84
C ASN A 93 7.15 -9.40 5.91
N PRO A 94 6.48 -8.24 5.82
CA PRO A 94 5.04 -8.17 5.99
C PRO A 94 4.32 -8.73 4.77
N LEU A 95 3.25 -9.48 5.00
CA LEU A 95 2.35 -9.88 3.93
C LEU A 95 1.42 -8.71 3.59
N ILE A 96 1.58 -8.18 2.38
CA ILE A 96 0.85 -7.00 1.90
C ILE A 96 0.13 -7.29 0.59
N CYS A 97 -0.99 -6.61 0.39
CA CYS A 97 -1.67 -6.50 -0.91
C CYS A 97 -1.68 -5.02 -1.31
N VAL A 98 -1.07 -4.70 -2.46
CA VAL A 98 -1.03 -3.34 -2.98
C VAL A 98 -2.07 -3.20 -4.08
N THR A 99 -3.02 -2.28 -3.90
CA THR A 99 -4.08 -2.00 -4.86
C THR A 99 -3.91 -0.59 -5.43
N PRO A 100 -3.73 -0.42 -6.75
CA PRO A 100 -3.69 0.91 -7.34
C PRO A 100 -5.09 1.53 -7.37
N VAL A 101 -5.15 2.82 -7.04
CA VAL A 101 -6.34 3.66 -7.19
C VAL A 101 -6.01 4.77 -8.16
N VAL A 102 -6.54 4.72 -9.37
CA VAL A 102 -6.17 5.63 -10.46
C VAL A 102 -7.34 6.55 -10.76
N ASP A 103 -7.13 7.86 -10.55
CA ASP A 103 -8.14 8.90 -10.76
C ASP A 103 -9.50 8.58 -10.09
N GLY A 104 -9.43 7.96 -8.89
CA GLY A 104 -10.57 7.54 -8.09
C GLY A 104 -11.08 6.11 -8.34
N GLU A 105 -10.58 5.42 -9.36
CA GLU A 105 -10.97 4.05 -9.68
C GLU A 105 -10.07 3.02 -8.98
N ILE A 106 -10.66 2.07 -8.26
CA ILE A 106 -9.93 1.01 -7.53
C ILE A 106 -9.71 -0.20 -8.43
N TYR A 107 -8.46 -0.51 -8.75
CA TYR A 107 -8.06 -1.66 -9.57
C TYR A 107 -7.68 -2.86 -8.70
N SER A 108 -8.68 -3.42 -8.03
CA SER A 108 -8.53 -4.68 -7.26
C SER A 108 -8.73 -5.89 -8.18
N THR A 109 -7.81 -6.86 -8.10
CA THR A 109 -7.86 -8.14 -8.82
C THR A 109 -7.92 -9.34 -7.89
#